data_AF-A0A9N8DIU4-F1
#
_entry.id   AF-A0A9N8DIU4-F1
#
_cell.length_a   1.000
_cell.length_b   1.000
_cell.length_c   1.000
_cell.angle_alpha   90.00
_cell.angle_beta   90.00
_cell.angle_gamma   90.00
#
_symmetry.space_group_name_H-M   'P 1'
#
loop_
_entity.id
_entity.type
_entity.pdbx_description
1 polymer ?
#
loop_
_entity_poly.entity_id
_entity_poly.type
_entity_poly.pdbx_seq_one_letter_code
_entity_poly.pdbx_strand_id
1 'polypeptide(L)'
;MSNNNTAVSMGAPVDTVKSTKQGHSFLGCLCDMRRAVIILNTLGTIAGIIGLVAAIIFDKYGTEEDRKALMLDGYDLGALIAIYSAVIVCHLCGILGAVTFTICPILITILMNIAYAVLAGLDKNWIGLGVYIFLLYPHVFLCNELARGIMTRENYRSQERQSCCCV
;
A
#
# COMPACT_ATOMS: atom_id res chain seq x y z
N MET A 1 5.98 47.30 49.47
CA MET A 1 6.23 45.87 49.75
C MET A 1 6.00 45.13 48.44
N SER A 2 7.01 45.05 47.56
CA SER A 2 8.04 43.99 47.45
C SER A 2 7.46 42.60 47.21
N ASN A 3 7.61 42.13 45.95
CA ASN A 3 7.99 40.77 45.50
C ASN A 3 7.09 39.59 45.90
N ASN A 4 6.69 38.67 45.03
CA ASN A 4 7.59 37.87 44.18
C ASN A 4 6.79 37.03 43.17
N ASN A 5 7.18 37.11 41.90
CA ASN A 5 6.97 36.05 40.93
C ASN A 5 7.69 34.78 41.41
N THR A 6 7.00 33.67 41.49
CA THR A 6 7.63 32.35 41.43
C THR A 6 7.11 31.63 40.20
N ALA A 7 7.87 31.79 39.12
CA ALA A 7 7.75 30.97 37.93
C ALA A 7 8.02 29.53 38.33
N VAL A 8 7.02 28.66 38.20
CA VAL A 8 7.20 27.22 38.30
C VAL A 8 7.88 26.76 37.02
N SER A 9 9.19 26.59 37.09
CA SER A 9 9.99 25.89 36.07
C SER A 9 9.60 24.41 36.09
N MET A 10 8.69 24.02 35.19
CA MET A 10 8.45 22.62 34.85
C MET A 10 9.33 22.22 33.66
N GLY A 11 10.64 22.35 33.85
CA GLY A 11 11.62 21.59 33.08
C GLY A 11 11.56 20.14 33.53
N ALA A 12 10.56 19.39 33.06
CA ALA A 12 10.58 17.95 33.18
C ALA A 12 11.87 17.44 32.52
N PRO A 13 12.57 16.46 33.12
CA PRO A 13 13.69 15.83 32.45
C PRO A 13 13.19 15.33 31.10
N VAL A 14 13.81 15.83 30.03
CA VAL A 14 13.67 15.24 28.70
C VAL A 14 14.29 13.87 28.84
N ASP A 15 13.46 12.88 29.21
CA ASP A 15 13.90 11.52 29.29
C ASP A 15 14.42 11.17 27.90
N THR A 16 15.74 11.03 27.81
CA THR A 16 16.46 10.53 26.65
C THR A 16 16.23 9.02 26.52
N VAL A 17 15.00 8.55 26.77
CA VAL A 17 14.56 7.23 26.35
C VAL A 17 14.76 7.22 24.85
N LYS A 18 15.81 6.51 24.42
CA LYS A 18 15.98 6.12 23.03
C LYS A 18 14.64 5.50 22.62
N SER A 19 13.86 6.26 21.87
CA SER A 19 12.60 5.85 21.28
C SER A 19 12.86 4.57 20.49
N THR A 20 12.68 3.42 21.10
CA THR A 20 12.72 2.12 20.44
C THR A 20 11.61 2.12 19.41
N LYS A 21 11.97 1.84 18.15
CA LYS A 21 11.03 1.73 17.02
C LYS A 21 9.87 0.80 17.43
N GLN A 22 8.64 1.30 17.41
CA GLN A 22 7.46 0.54 17.81
C GLN A 22 6.82 -0.27 16.65
N GLY A 23 7.10 0.10 15.39
CA GLY A 23 6.53 -0.54 14.20
C GLY A 23 7.38 -1.68 13.63
N HIS A 24 6.71 -2.64 12.98
CA HIS A 24 7.36 -3.70 12.19
C HIS A 24 8.05 -3.10 10.96
N SER A 25 9.22 -3.64 10.62
CA SER A 25 9.88 -3.36 9.35
C SER A 25 9.39 -4.33 8.28
N PHE A 26 9.07 -3.82 7.09
CA PHE A 26 8.93 -4.65 5.91
C PHE A 26 10.25 -5.38 5.63
N LEU A 27 10.17 -6.71 5.52
CA LEU A 27 11.34 -7.60 5.37
C LEU A 27 12.43 -7.39 6.45
N GLY A 28 12.02 -7.03 7.68
CA GLY A 28 12.92 -6.95 8.84
C GLY A 28 13.81 -5.71 8.90
N CYS A 29 14.19 -5.12 7.76
CA CYS A 29 15.10 -3.96 7.73
C CYS A 29 14.84 -2.92 6.63
N LEU A 30 13.98 -3.19 5.63
CA LEU A 30 13.96 -2.38 4.41
C LEU A 30 13.25 -1.04 4.56
N CYS A 31 12.02 -1.05 5.07
CA CYS A 31 11.21 0.14 5.19
C CYS A 31 10.11 -0.05 6.25
N ASP A 32 9.52 1.05 6.69
CA ASP A 32 8.29 1.02 7.48
C ASP A 32 7.09 0.50 6.65
N MET A 33 6.13 -0.20 7.28
CA MET A 33 4.97 -0.79 6.60
C MET A 33 4.15 0.25 5.82
N ARG A 34 4.00 1.47 6.35
CA ARG A 34 3.30 2.56 5.66
C ARG A 34 3.98 2.91 4.34
N ARG A 35 5.32 3.03 4.36
CA ARG A 35 6.11 3.34 3.17
C ARG A 35 6.09 2.19 2.17
N ALA A 36 6.17 0.95 2.65
CA ALA A 36 6.02 -0.23 1.80
C ALA A 36 4.69 -0.22 1.05
N VAL A 37 3.57 0.02 1.75
CA VAL A 37 2.24 0.12 1.13
C VAL A 37 2.18 1.24 0.09
N ILE A 38 2.75 2.43 0.36
CA ILE A 38 2.77 3.53 -0.62
C ILE A 38 3.57 3.12 -1.88
N ILE A 39 4.77 2.56 -1.71
CA ILE A 39 5.64 2.16 -2.83
C ILE A 39 4.96 1.09 -3.67
N LEU A 40 4.45 0.02 -3.03
CA LEU A 40 3.84 -1.11 -3.73
C LEU A 40 2.57 -0.70 -4.47
N ASN A 41 1.72 0.14 -3.89
CA ASN A 41 0.54 0.66 -4.60
C ASN A 41 0.92 1.63 -5.71
N THR A 42 2.00 2.40 -5.57
CA THR A 42 2.51 3.26 -6.66
C THR A 42 2.96 2.40 -7.84
N LEU A 43 3.73 1.35 -7.59
CA LEU A 43 4.15 0.40 -8.62
C LEU A 43 2.94 -0.32 -9.26
N GLY A 44 1.97 -0.74 -8.45
CA GLY A 44 0.71 -1.33 -8.93
C GLY A 44 -0.11 -0.37 -9.79
N THR A 45 -0.16 0.91 -9.42
CA THR A 45 -0.83 1.97 -10.21
C THR A 45 -0.14 2.15 -11.56
N ILE A 46 1.19 2.22 -11.58
CA ILE A 46 1.97 2.36 -12.83
C ILE A 46 1.74 1.15 -13.73
N ALA A 47 1.81 -0.07 -13.18
CA ALA A 47 1.55 -1.30 -13.92
C ALA A 47 0.11 -1.34 -14.48
N GLY A 48 -0.88 -0.90 -13.69
CA GLY A 48 -2.26 -0.77 -14.12
C GLY A 48 -2.44 0.22 -15.29
N ILE A 49 -1.75 1.37 -15.24
CA ILE A 49 -1.77 2.35 -16.34
C ILE A 49 -1.14 1.76 -17.61
N ILE A 50 0.01 1.08 -17.49
CA ILE A 50 0.66 0.41 -18.62
C ILE A 50 -0.28 -0.63 -19.23
N GLY A 51 -0.90 -1.48 -18.41
CA GLY A 51 -1.87 -2.48 -18.85
C GLY A 51 -3.09 -1.87 -19.55
N LEU A 52 -3.64 -0.78 -19.01
CA LEU A 52 -4.76 -0.06 -19.61
C LEU A 52 -4.38 0.54 -20.98
N VAL A 53 -3.22 1.21 -21.08
CA VAL A 53 -2.73 1.77 -22.34
C VAL A 53 -2.50 0.67 -23.37
N ALA A 54 -1.89 -0.45 -22.96
CA ALA A 54 -1.68 -1.61 -23.83
C ALA A 54 -3.01 -2.17 -24.37
N ALA A 55 -4.03 -2.30 -23.52
CA ALA A 55 -5.36 -2.75 -23.93
C ALA A 55 -5.99 -1.81 -24.97
N ILE A 56 -5.86 -0.49 -24.78
CA ILE A 56 -6.38 0.52 -25.73
C ILE A 56 -5.62 0.49 -27.06
N ILE A 57 -4.30 0.34 -27.03
CA ILE A 57 -3.48 0.23 -28.25
C ILE A 57 -3.86 -1.04 -29.01
N PHE A 58 -4.01 -2.16 -28.31
CA PHE A 58 -4.39 -3.43 -28.90
C PHE A 58 -5.79 -3.40 -29.52
N ASP A 59 -6.73 -2.70 -28.87
CA ASP A 59 -8.04 -2.44 -29.47
C ASP A 59 -7.90 -1.69 -30.79
N LYS A 60 -7.14 -0.60 -30.82
CA LYS A 60 -7.08 0.28 -32.00
C LYS A 60 -6.28 -0.28 -33.16
N TYR A 61 -5.20 -0.99 -32.86
CA TYR A 61 -4.19 -1.37 -33.86
C TYR A 61 -4.00 -2.89 -34.00
N GLY A 62 -4.60 -3.70 -33.12
CA GLY A 62 -4.54 -5.15 -33.20
C GLY A 62 -5.28 -5.69 -34.40
N THR A 63 -4.75 -6.74 -35.02
CA THR A 63 -5.45 -7.45 -36.09
C THR A 63 -6.67 -8.19 -35.53
N GLU A 64 -7.60 -8.60 -36.39
CA GLU A 64 -8.73 -9.44 -35.97
C GLU A 64 -8.27 -10.79 -35.39
N GLU A 65 -7.13 -11.31 -35.83
CA GLU A 65 -6.51 -12.51 -35.26
C GLU A 65 -5.98 -12.24 -33.85
N ASP A 66 -5.31 -11.11 -33.65
CA ASP A 66 -4.82 -10.69 -32.33
C ASP A 66 -5.98 -10.49 -31.34
N ARG A 67 -7.05 -9.82 -31.78
CA ARG A 67 -8.27 -9.60 -30.98
C ARG A 67 -8.91 -10.92 -30.56
N LYS A 68 -8.99 -11.89 -31.47
CA LYS A 68 -9.50 -13.24 -31.15
C LYS A 68 -8.59 -13.97 -30.18
N ALA A 69 -7.26 -13.85 -30.33
CA ALA A 69 -6.32 -14.46 -29.41
C ALA A 69 -6.46 -13.90 -27.99
N LEU A 70 -6.71 -12.60 -27.85
CA LEU A 70 -6.99 -11.96 -26.56
C LEU A 70 -8.35 -12.39 -25.98
N MET A 71 -9.35 -12.62 -26.82
CA MET A 71 -10.69 -13.08 -26.41
C MET A 71 -10.77 -14.58 -26.11
N LEU A 72 -9.71 -15.38 -26.34
CA LEU A 72 -9.71 -16.82 -26.01
C LEU A 72 -9.90 -17.09 -24.51
N ASP A 73 -9.62 -16.11 -23.65
CA ASP A 73 -9.87 -16.20 -22.21
C ASP A 73 -11.33 -15.84 -21.82
N GLY A 74 -12.21 -15.59 -22.80
CA GLY A 74 -13.64 -15.34 -22.58
C GLY A 74 -14.00 -13.95 -22.07
N TYR A 75 -13.01 -13.07 -21.91
CA TYR A 75 -13.23 -11.68 -21.52
C TYR A 75 -13.38 -10.79 -22.76
N ASP A 76 -14.48 -10.05 -22.82
CA ASP A 76 -14.59 -8.94 -23.76
C ASP A 76 -13.58 -7.83 -23.38
N LEU A 77 -13.05 -7.13 -24.38
CA LEU A 77 -12.10 -6.04 -24.21
C LEU A 77 -12.64 -4.97 -23.25
N GLY A 78 -13.94 -4.69 -23.29
CA GLY A 78 -14.59 -3.77 -22.36
C GLY A 78 -14.42 -4.19 -20.89
N ALA A 79 -14.51 -5.50 -20.62
CA ALA A 79 -14.27 -6.05 -19.29
C ALA A 79 -12.79 -5.88 -18.87
N LEU A 80 -11.85 -6.11 -19.79
CA LEU A 80 -10.41 -5.90 -19.52
C LEU A 80 -10.09 -4.45 -19.14
N ILE A 81 -10.64 -3.48 -19.89
CA ILE A 81 -10.50 -2.05 -19.60
C ILE A 81 -11.10 -1.70 -18.23
N ALA A 82 -12.27 -2.25 -17.90
CA ALA A 82 -12.91 -2.04 -16.60
C ALA A 82 -12.08 -2.63 -15.45
N ILE A 83 -11.49 -3.82 -15.63
CA ILE A 83 -10.62 -4.46 -14.65
C ILE A 83 -9.38 -3.59 -14.38
N TYR A 84 -8.65 -3.14 -15.41
CA TYR A 84 -7.49 -2.27 -15.20
C TYR A 84 -7.85 -0.94 -14.53
N SER A 85 -9.00 -0.36 -14.89
CA SER A 85 -9.50 0.86 -14.26
C SER A 85 -9.80 0.63 -12.77
N ALA A 86 -10.43 -0.48 -12.41
CA ALA A 86 -10.70 -0.85 -11.03
C ALA A 86 -9.41 -1.07 -10.24
N VAL A 87 -8.42 -1.75 -10.82
CA VAL A 87 -7.08 -1.95 -10.21
C VAL A 87 -6.42 -0.62 -9.88
N ILE A 88 -6.42 0.33 -10.81
CA ILE A 88 -5.86 1.68 -10.60
C ILE A 88 -6.55 2.36 -9.41
N VAL A 89 -7.89 2.36 -9.39
CA VAL A 89 -8.66 2.97 -8.28
C VAL A 89 -8.35 2.28 -6.94
N CYS A 90 -8.31 0.95 -6.90
CA CYS A 90 -7.99 0.20 -5.68
C CYS A 90 -6.59 0.52 -5.15
N HIS A 91 -5.59 0.70 -6.03
CA HIS A 91 -4.25 1.09 -5.61
C HIS A 91 -4.21 2.54 -5.10
N LEU A 92 -4.94 3.46 -5.73
CA LEU A 92 -5.09 4.84 -5.25
C LEU A 92 -5.74 4.87 -3.85
N CYS A 93 -6.75 4.03 -3.59
CA CYS A 93 -7.33 3.87 -2.26
C CYS A 93 -6.27 3.41 -1.23
N GLY A 94 -5.42 2.45 -1.58
CA GLY A 94 -4.32 1.99 -0.73
C GLY A 94 -3.33 3.10 -0.38
N ILE A 95 -2.95 3.92 -1.37
CA ILE A 95 -2.09 5.11 -1.17
C ILE A 95 -2.77 6.11 -0.24
N LEU A 96 -4.03 6.46 -0.51
CA LEU A 96 -4.78 7.40 0.30
C LEU A 96 -4.91 6.94 1.74
N GLY A 97 -5.23 5.65 1.95
CA GLY A 97 -5.33 5.05 3.28
C GLY A 97 -4.01 5.12 4.05
N ALA A 98 -2.89 4.76 3.41
CA ALA A 98 -1.57 4.84 4.02
C ALA A 98 -1.13 6.29 4.30
N VAL A 99 -1.43 7.24 3.42
CA VAL A 99 -1.08 8.66 3.62
C VAL A 99 -1.89 9.27 4.77
N THR A 100 -3.18 8.96 4.85
CA THR A 100 -4.13 9.53 5.81
C THR A 100 -4.25 8.75 7.12
N PHE A 101 -3.54 7.63 7.27
CA PHE A 101 -3.65 6.72 8.42
C PHE A 101 -5.09 6.20 8.62
N THR A 102 -5.82 5.96 7.52
CA THR A 102 -7.19 5.43 7.56
C THR A 102 -7.23 3.98 7.08
N ILE A 103 -7.89 3.11 7.85
CA ILE A 103 -7.92 1.67 7.59
C ILE A 103 -8.84 1.32 6.41
N CYS A 104 -10.01 1.97 6.31
CA CYS A 104 -11.02 1.59 5.33
C CYS A 104 -10.51 1.58 3.86
N PRO A 105 -9.77 2.59 3.37
CA PRO A 105 -9.24 2.55 2.01
C PRO A 105 -8.20 1.45 1.78
N ILE A 106 -7.41 1.09 2.82
CA ILE A 106 -6.42 0.02 2.75
C ILE A 106 -7.12 -1.35 2.65
N LEU A 107 -8.25 -1.53 3.34
CA LEU A 107 -9.05 -2.75 3.26
C LEU A 107 -9.54 -3.04 1.83
N ILE A 108 -9.86 -2.01 1.04
CA ILE A 108 -10.25 -2.19 -0.37
C ILE A 108 -9.12 -2.85 -1.14
N THR A 109 -7.88 -2.38 -0.98
CA THR A 109 -6.70 -2.98 -1.63
C THR A 109 -6.42 -4.40 -1.13
N ILE A 110 -6.62 -4.68 0.17
CA ILE A 110 -6.50 -6.01 0.75
C ILE A 110 -7.48 -7.00 0.11
N LEU A 111 -8.76 -6.62 0.01
CA LEU A 111 -9.79 -7.48 -0.57
C LEU A 111 -9.50 -7.78 -2.05
N MET A 112 -9.04 -6.77 -2.80
CA MET A 112 -8.63 -6.94 -4.19
C MET A 112 -7.44 -7.90 -4.34
N ASN A 113 -6.40 -7.76 -3.50
CA ASN A 113 -5.25 -8.68 -3.51
C ASN A 113 -5.63 -10.10 -3.12
N ILE A 114 -6.57 -10.29 -2.18
CA ILE A 114 -7.10 -11.61 -1.83
C ILE A 114 -7.84 -12.22 -3.02
N ALA A 115 -8.70 -11.44 -3.69
CA ALA A 115 -9.41 -11.90 -4.88
C ALA A 115 -8.43 -12.37 -5.97
N TYR A 116 -7.40 -11.58 -6.27
CA TYR A 116 -6.37 -11.96 -7.24
C TYR A 116 -5.52 -13.16 -6.81
N ALA A 117 -5.17 -13.27 -5.52
CA ALA A 117 -4.48 -14.45 -5.00
C ALA A 117 -5.32 -15.72 -5.21
N VAL A 118 -6.62 -15.66 -4.92
CA VAL A 118 -7.55 -16.77 -5.14
C VAL A 118 -7.62 -17.13 -6.62
N LEU A 119 -7.82 -16.15 -7.51
CA LEU A 119 -7.84 -16.39 -8.96
C LEU A 119 -6.53 -17.02 -9.46
N ALA A 120 -5.37 -16.49 -9.05
CA ALA A 120 -4.07 -17.06 -9.41
C ALA A 120 -3.91 -18.51 -8.90
N GLY A 121 -4.44 -18.82 -7.72
CA GLY A 121 -4.47 -20.19 -7.19
C GLY A 121 -5.36 -21.13 -8.00
N LEU A 122 -6.55 -20.67 -8.41
CA LEU A 122 -7.47 -21.42 -9.25
C LEU A 122 -6.88 -21.72 -10.63
N ASP A 123 -6.18 -20.73 -11.21
CA ASP A 123 -5.47 -20.86 -12.48
C ASP A 123 -4.15 -21.64 -12.37
N LYS A 124 -3.83 -22.18 -11.18
CA LYS A 124 -2.58 -22.89 -10.87
C LYS A 124 -1.31 -22.06 -11.17
N ASN A 125 -1.45 -20.74 -11.17
CA ASN A 125 -0.35 -19.79 -11.32
C ASN A 125 0.32 -19.54 -9.96
N TRP A 126 1.18 -20.48 -9.54
CA TRP A 126 1.87 -20.43 -8.25
C TRP A 126 2.77 -19.20 -8.08
N ILE A 127 3.34 -18.70 -9.19
CA ILE A 127 4.17 -17.49 -9.16
C ILE A 127 3.28 -16.29 -8.85
N GLY A 128 2.16 -16.13 -9.57
CA GLY A 128 1.18 -15.08 -9.33
C GLY A 128 0.63 -15.12 -7.91
N LEU A 129 0.26 -16.31 -7.42
CA LEU A 129 -0.19 -16.51 -6.04
C LEU A 129 0.86 -16.03 -5.03
N GLY A 130 2.12 -16.41 -5.21
CA GLY A 130 3.22 -15.97 -4.35
C GLY A 130 3.39 -14.46 -4.34
N VAL A 131 3.30 -13.81 -5.51
CA VAL A 131 3.37 -12.35 -5.65
C VAL A 131 2.22 -11.67 -4.90
N TYR A 132 0.97 -12.13 -5.05
CA TYR A 132 -0.17 -11.50 -4.36
C TYR A 132 -0.13 -11.70 -2.85
N ILE A 133 0.32 -12.87 -2.36
CA ILE A 133 0.53 -13.10 -0.92
C ILE A 133 1.62 -12.15 -0.38
N PHE A 134 2.71 -11.99 -1.12
CA PHE A 134 3.78 -11.07 -0.75
C PHE A 134 3.32 -9.61 -0.72
N LEU A 135 2.52 -9.18 -1.71
CA LEU A 135 1.94 -7.84 -1.75
C LEU A 135 0.90 -7.61 -0.64
N LEU A 136 0.21 -8.66 -0.18
CA LEU A 136 -0.78 -8.58 0.88
C LEU A 136 -0.14 -8.31 2.26
N TYR A 137 1.05 -8.86 2.51
CA TYR A 137 1.76 -8.75 3.79
C TYR A 137 1.84 -7.32 4.38
N PRO A 138 2.38 -6.31 3.68
CA PRO A 138 2.53 -4.96 4.25
C PRO A 138 1.20 -4.28 4.49
N HIS A 139 0.16 -4.58 3.71
CA HIS A 139 -1.17 -4.02 3.90
C HIS A 139 -1.83 -4.55 5.18
N VAL A 140 -1.78 -5.87 5.39
CA VAL A 140 -2.35 -6.51 6.57
C VAL A 140 -1.64 -6.05 7.84
N PHE A 141 -0.30 -5.98 7.81
CA PHE A 141 0.48 -5.50 8.95
C PHE A 141 0.21 -4.03 9.23
N LEU A 142 0.16 -3.16 8.21
CA LEU A 142 -0.20 -1.75 8.40
C LEU A 142 -1.59 -1.59 9.02
N CYS A 143 -2.60 -2.33 8.53
CA CYS A 143 -3.94 -2.30 9.12
C CYS A 143 -3.94 -2.72 10.59
N ASN A 144 -3.18 -3.77 10.95
CA ASN A 144 -3.06 -4.22 12.34
C ASN A 144 -2.35 -3.16 13.23
N GLU A 145 -1.34 -2.47 12.72
CA GLU A 145 -0.64 -1.41 13.45
C GLU A 145 -1.51 -0.16 13.67
N LEU A 146 -2.28 0.24 12.64
CA LEU A 146 -3.27 1.32 12.73
C LEU A 146 -4.38 0.95 13.72
N ALA A 147 -4.91 -0.28 13.65
CA ALA A 147 -5.99 -0.74 14.53
C ALA A 147 -5.58 -0.80 16.01
N ARG A 148 -4.30 -1.12 16.29
CA ARG A 148 -3.75 -1.16 17.65
C ARG A 148 -3.30 0.21 18.16
N GLY A 149 -3.37 1.26 17.33
CA GLY A 149 -2.86 2.59 17.68
C GLY A 149 -1.34 2.64 17.87
N ILE A 150 -0.60 1.64 17.37
CA ILE A 150 0.87 1.61 17.40
C ILE A 150 1.39 2.71 16.48
N MET A 151 0.75 2.86 15.32
CA MET A 151 1.08 3.87 14.33
C MET A 151 -0.05 4.89 14.22
N THR A 152 0.15 6.08 14.77
CA THR A 152 -0.75 7.23 14.58
C THR A 152 0.00 8.38 13.91
N ARG A 153 -0.70 9.38 13.42
CA ARG A 153 -0.09 10.55 12.77
C ARG A 153 0.86 11.30 13.71
N GLU A 154 0.50 11.40 14.98
CA GLU A 154 1.28 12.07 16.03
C GLU A 154 2.52 11.24 16.37
N ASN A 155 2.35 9.93 16.56
CA ASN A 155 3.42 9.02 16.95
C ASN A 155 4.45 8.83 15.82
N TYR A 156 3.97 8.75 14.58
CA TYR A 156 4.78 8.60 13.38
C TYR A 156 5.79 9.75 13.22
N ARG A 157 5.37 10.99 13.55
CA ARG A 157 6.24 12.17 13.40
C ARG A 157 7.33 12.23 14.47
N SER A 158 7.07 11.76 15.68
CA SER A 158 8.01 11.84 16.81
C SER A 158 8.97 10.64 16.87
N GLN A 159 8.50 9.44 16.53
CA GLN A 159 9.26 8.21 16.72
C GLN A 159 9.95 7.71 15.45
N GLU A 160 9.40 7.98 14.27
CA GLU A 160 9.88 7.38 13.04
C GLU A 160 11.01 8.21 12.40
N ARG A 161 12.24 7.95 12.85
CA ARG A 161 13.44 8.46 12.18
C ARG A 161 13.57 7.75 10.82
N GLN A 162 13.63 8.54 9.75
CA GLN A 162 13.64 8.07 8.37
C GLN A 162 14.69 6.99 8.15
N SER A 163 14.28 5.79 7.73
CA SER A 163 15.21 4.77 7.25
C SER A 163 14.46 3.77 6.36
N CYS A 164 14.15 4.16 5.13
CA CYS A 164 14.14 3.16 4.07
C CYS A 164 15.59 3.05 3.58
N CYS A 165 16.36 2.09 4.10
CA CYS A 165 17.71 1.65 3.68
C CYS A 165 18.78 2.64 3.15
N CYS A 166 18.61 3.96 3.23
CA CYS A 166 19.64 4.97 3.02
C CYS A 166 19.28 6.18 3.89
N VAL A 167 20.12 6.43 4.90
CA VAL A 167 20.28 7.75 5.52
C VAL A 167 21.23 8.55 4.63
#